data_AF-A0A453G8R5-F1
#
_entry.id   AF-A0A453G8R5-F1
#
_cell.length_a   1.000
_cell.length_b   1.000
_cell.length_c   1.000
_cell.angle_alpha   90.00
_cell.angle_beta   90.00
_cell.angle_gamma   90.00
#
_symmetry.space_group_name_H-M   'P 1'
#
loop_
_entity.id
_entity.type
_entity.pdbx_description
1 polymer ?
#
loop_
_entity_poly.entity_id
_entity_poly.type
_entity_poly.pdbx_seq_one_letter_code
_entity_poly.pdbx_strand_id
1 'polypeptide(L)'
;GTTKRKELHGTTRVCGLSGTWASERTAVKLQGYRMKFLCDQVGQKYSNFVLLIDKTIAHEAANLDIDLFLHDKMVKASVSPCGLFELDVQQ
;
A
#
# COMPACT_ATOMS: atom_id res chain seq x y z
N GLY A 1 7.63 31.19 26.44
CA GLY A 1 8.15 29.90 25.96
C GLY A 1 7.48 29.57 24.65
N THR A 2 8.23 29.45 23.57
CA THR A 2 7.70 29.14 22.22
C THR A 2 8.10 27.71 21.86
N THR A 3 7.13 26.81 21.82
CA THR A 3 7.35 25.44 21.36
C THR A 3 7.67 25.48 19.87
N LYS A 4 8.93 25.23 19.51
CA LYS A 4 9.35 25.09 18.10
C LYS A 4 8.69 23.82 17.54
N ARG A 5 7.75 24.00 16.62
CA ARG A 5 7.18 22.93 15.80
C ARG A 5 8.31 22.40 14.92
N LYS A 6 8.70 21.14 15.12
CA LYS A 6 9.71 20.47 14.28
C LYS A 6 9.02 20.13 12.96
N GLU A 7 9.22 20.97 11.95
CA GLU A 7 8.81 20.66 10.59
C GLU A 7 9.62 19.45 10.12
N LEU A 8 8.91 18.35 9.86
CA LEU A 8 9.51 17.19 9.23
C LEU A 8 9.73 17.57 7.77
N HIS A 9 10.98 17.87 7.39
CA HIS A 9 11.35 18.08 5.99
C HIS A 9 11.28 16.75 5.25
N GLY A 10 10.05 16.39 4.86
CA GLY A 10 9.71 15.20 4.11
C GLY A 10 10.05 15.38 2.64
N THR A 11 11.26 14.97 2.27
CA THR A 11 11.55 14.51 0.90
C THR A 11 12.33 13.22 1.01
N THR A 12 11.66 12.15 1.46
CA THR A 12 12.13 10.81 1.16
C THR A 12 12.04 10.65 -0.35
N ARG A 13 13.20 10.56 -1.02
CA ARG A 13 13.30 10.26 -2.45
C ARG A 13 12.44 9.04 -2.74
N VAL A 14 11.63 9.09 -3.79
CA VAL A 14 10.77 7.97 -4.26
C VAL A 14 11.55 6.65 -4.36
N CYS A 15 12.86 6.72 -4.62
CA CYS A 15 13.79 5.58 -4.62
C CYS A 15 13.84 4.77 -3.32
N GLY A 16 13.46 5.35 -2.17
CA GLY A 16 13.41 4.62 -0.89
C GLY A 16 12.26 3.61 -0.82
N LEU A 17 11.20 3.81 -1.61
CA LEU A 17 10.04 2.91 -1.67
C LEU A 17 10.14 1.90 -2.82
N SER A 18 10.80 2.25 -3.93
CA SER A 18 10.96 1.38 -5.10
C SER A 18 12.15 0.41 -5.02
N GLY A 19 13.04 0.57 -4.03
CA GLY A 19 14.32 -0.13 -4.00
C GLY A 19 15.19 0.16 -5.24
N THR A 20 16.19 -0.68 -5.50
CA THR A 20 17.06 -0.63 -6.70
C THR A 20 16.42 -1.26 -7.93
N TRP A 21 15.18 -1.72 -7.81
CA TRP A 21 14.57 -2.59 -8.79
C TRP A 21 14.24 -1.92 -10.11
N ALA A 22 13.87 -0.63 -10.08
CA ALA A 22 13.71 0.16 -11.29
C ALA A 22 15.03 0.34 -12.08
N SER A 23 16.18 0.05 -11.47
CA SER A 23 17.51 0.15 -12.11
C SER A 23 18.11 -1.21 -12.51
N GLU A 24 17.59 -2.32 -12.01
CA GLU A 24 18.04 -3.67 -12.35
C GLU A 24 17.26 -4.18 -13.57
N ARG A 25 17.95 -4.47 -14.68
CA ARG A 25 17.35 -4.94 -15.94
C ARG A 25 16.93 -6.42 -15.91
N THR A 26 16.61 -6.93 -14.74
CA THR A 26 16.25 -8.34 -14.52
C THR A 26 14.82 -8.44 -14.05
N ALA A 27 14.14 -9.53 -14.40
CA ALA A 27 12.79 -9.81 -13.90
C ALA A 27 12.79 -9.83 -12.38
N VAL A 28 11.87 -9.07 -11.77
CA VAL A 28 11.80 -8.87 -10.33
C VAL A 28 10.58 -9.58 -9.75
N LYS A 29 10.80 -10.30 -8.65
CA LYS A 29 9.75 -11.07 -7.97
C LYS A 29 9.21 -10.33 -6.75
N LEU A 30 7.91 -10.03 -6.78
CA LEU A 30 7.18 -9.19 -5.83
C LEU A 30 6.11 -9.97 -5.09
N GLN A 31 6.03 -9.80 -3.78
CA GLN A 31 4.87 -10.24 -3.02
C GLN A 31 3.73 -9.25 -3.24
N GLY A 32 2.57 -9.76 -3.62
CA GLY A 32 1.36 -8.97 -3.82
C GLY A 32 0.39 -9.06 -2.66
N TYR A 33 -0.15 -7.91 -2.28
CA TYR A 33 -1.19 -7.77 -1.26
C TYR A 33 -2.36 -6.97 -1.83
N ARG A 34 -3.51 -7.61 -1.96
CA ARG A 34 -4.72 -6.96 -2.44
C ARG A 34 -5.38 -6.17 -1.31
N MET A 35 -5.60 -4.89 -1.57
CA MET A 35 -6.35 -3.97 -0.73
C MET A 35 -7.74 -3.76 -1.34
N LYS A 36 -8.79 -4.04 -0.56
CA LYS A 36 -10.18 -3.79 -0.93
C LYS A 36 -10.78 -2.74 0.00
N PHE A 37 -11.70 -1.96 -0.55
CA PHE A 37 -12.39 -0.90 0.19
C PHE A 37 -13.89 -1.04 -0.06
N LEU A 38 -14.67 -1.20 1.00
CA LEU A 38 -16.12 -1.33 0.96
C LEU A 38 -16.76 -0.19 1.75
N CYS A 39 -17.53 0.67 1.08
CA CYS A 39 -18.30 1.71 1.74
C CYS A 39 -19.57 1.14 2.36
N ASP A 40 -19.95 1.64 3.53
CA ASP A 40 -21.28 1.46 4.11
C ASP A 40 -22.40 2.15 3.29
N GLN A 41 -22.08 3.25 2.59
CA GLN A 41 -23.02 3.98 1.75
C GLN A 41 -23.32 3.24 0.43
N VAL A 42 -24.61 3.00 0.18
CA VAL A 42 -25.09 2.32 -1.03
C VAL A 42 -24.68 3.09 -2.29
N GLY A 43 -24.15 2.36 -3.28
CA GLY A 43 -23.78 2.91 -4.58
C GLY A 43 -22.35 3.48 -4.66
N GLN A 44 -21.65 3.63 -3.53
CA GLN A 44 -20.24 4.02 -3.55
C GLN A 44 -19.34 2.80 -3.79
N LYS A 45 -18.60 2.83 -4.89
CA LYS A 45 -17.63 1.81 -5.28
C LYS A 45 -16.23 2.39 -5.26
N TYR A 46 -15.30 1.67 -4.66
CA TYR A 46 -13.88 1.98 -4.71
C TYR A 46 -13.16 0.97 -5.60
N SER A 47 -12.10 1.43 -6.26
CA SER A 47 -11.17 0.55 -6.95
C SER A 47 -10.45 -0.34 -5.94
N ASN A 48 -10.15 -1.57 -6.35
CA ASN A 48 -9.21 -2.41 -5.61
C ASN A 48 -7.79 -2.02 -6.02
N PHE A 49 -6.87 -2.10 -5.07
CA PHE A 49 -5.45 -1.86 -5.32
C PHE A 49 -4.66 -3.11 -4.95
N VAL A 50 -3.49 -3.28 -5.57
CA VAL A 50 -2.53 -4.31 -5.19
C VAL A 50 -1.23 -3.62 -4.82
N LEU A 51 -0.79 -3.81 -3.58
CA LEU A 51 0.53 -3.41 -3.13
C LEU A 51 1.51 -4.50 -3.51
N LEU A 52 2.50 -4.15 -4.33
CA LEU A 52 3.61 -5.02 -4.64
C LEU A 52 4.82 -4.58 -3.82
N ILE A 53 5.42 -5.51 -3.07
CA ILE A 53 6.63 -5.26 -2.28
C ILE A 53 7.59 -6.46 -2.30
N ASP A 54 8.89 -6.20 -2.15
CA ASP A 54 9.97 -7.18 -2.18
C ASP A 54 9.97 -8.14 -0.99
N LYS A 55 9.31 -7.72 0.09
CA LYS A 55 9.29 -8.40 1.38
C LYS A 55 7.93 -8.97 1.71
N THR A 56 7.94 -10.05 2.48
CA THR A 56 6.72 -10.51 3.14
C THR A 56 6.43 -9.63 4.34
N ILE A 57 5.21 -9.10 4.44
CA ILE A 57 4.75 -8.44 5.67
C ILE A 57 4.25 -9.47 6.68
N ALA A 58 4.18 -9.09 7.96
CA ALA A 58 3.70 -9.96 9.03
C ALA A 58 2.28 -10.47 8.72
N HIS A 59 1.97 -11.70 9.14
CA HIS A 59 0.70 -12.36 8.84
C HIS A 59 -0.52 -11.51 9.25
N GLU A 60 -0.45 -10.87 10.41
CA GLU A 60 -1.50 -9.96 10.92
C GLU A 60 -1.73 -8.76 9.99
N ALA A 61 -0.64 -8.17 9.46
CA ALA A 61 -0.72 -7.06 8.52
C ALA A 61 -1.19 -7.53 7.13
N ALA A 62 -0.88 -8.77 6.75
CA ALA A 62 -1.26 -9.37 5.47
C ALA A 62 -2.75 -9.77 5.38
N ASN A 63 -3.44 -9.91 6.52
CA ASN A 63 -4.85 -10.32 6.62
C ASN A 63 -5.69 -9.31 7.42
N LEU A 64 -5.27 -8.05 7.36
CA LEU A 64 -5.80 -6.98 8.17
C LEU A 64 -7.18 -6.53 7.67
N ASP A 65 -8.14 -6.47 8.58
CA ASP A 65 -9.45 -5.83 8.38
C ASP A 65 -9.53 -4.60 9.32
N ILE A 66 -9.76 -3.41 8.76
CA ILE A 66 -9.88 -2.15 9.53
C ILE A 66 -11.08 -1.36 9.03
N ASP A 67 -11.84 -0.79 9.97
CA ASP A 67 -12.86 0.20 9.68
C ASP A 67 -12.24 1.61 9.65
N LEU A 68 -12.34 2.28 8.50
CA LEU A 68 -11.88 3.65 8.30
C LEU A 68 -13.05 4.61 8.45
N PHE A 69 -13.02 5.43 9.49
CA PHE A 69 -14.01 6.47 9.72
C PHE A 69 -13.61 7.74 8.97
N LEU A 70 -14.26 7.96 7.82
CA LEU A 70 -14.17 9.21 7.06
C LEU A 70 -15.24 10.18 7.58
N HIS A 71 -15.21 11.42 7.09
CA HIS A 71 -16.04 12.49 7.65
C HIS A 71 -17.55 12.17 7.67
N ASP A 72 -18.06 11.49 6.65
CA ASP A 72 -19.49 11.24 6.42
C ASP A 72 -19.85 9.76 6.25
N LYS A 73 -18.88 8.86 6.37
CA LYS A 73 -19.02 7.44 6.02
C LYS A 73 -17.96 6.56 6.65
N MET A 74 -18.28 5.28 6.77
CA MET A 74 -17.33 4.25 7.16
C MET A 74 -16.94 3.41 5.93
N VAL A 75 -15.64 3.20 5.77
CA VAL A 75 -15.09 2.33 4.72
C VAL A 75 -14.35 1.19 5.37
N LYS A 76 -14.82 -0.04 5.17
CA LYS A 76 -14.09 -1.23 5.57
C LYS A 76 -12.93 -1.45 4.58
N ALA A 77 -11.72 -1.36 5.07
CA ALA A 77 -10.51 -1.70 4.35
C ALA A 77 -10.08 -3.12 4.72
N SER A 78 -9.77 -3.94 3.72
CA SER A 78 -9.24 -5.29 3.93
C SER A 78 -8.01 -5.55 3.09
N VAL A 79 -7.03 -6.22 3.69
CA VAL A 79 -5.79 -6.68 3.06
C VAL A 79 -5.81 -8.19 2.99
N SER A 80 -5.39 -8.74 1.86
CA SER A 80 -5.22 -10.18 1.68
C SER A 80 -4.01 -10.48 0.80
N PRO A 81 -3.25 -11.55 1.05
CA PRO A 81 -2.18 -11.97 0.14
C PRO A 81 -2.76 -12.35 -1.21
N CYS A 82 -2.10 -11.98 -2.31
CA CYS A 82 -2.50 -12.36 -3.66
C CYS A 82 -1.39 -13.04 -4.48
N GLY A 83 -0.32 -13.48 -3.82
CA GLY A 83 0.73 -14.31 -4.39
C GLY A 83 1.95 -13.52 -4.89
N LEU A 84 2.84 -14.21 -5.59
CA LEU A 84 4.07 -13.66 -6.13
C LEU A 84 3.87 -13.22 -7.59
N PHE A 85 4.33 -12.02 -7.91
CA PHE A 85 4.29 -11.43 -9.24
C PHE A 85 5.71 -11.31 -9.79
N GLU A 86 5.90 -11.61 -11.06
CA GLU A 86 7.16 -11.38 -11.76
C GLU A 86 6.95 -10.22 -12.73
N LEU A 87 7.66 -9.12 -12.49
CA LEU A 87 7.63 -7.93 -13.34
C LEU A 87 8.91 -7.87 -14.16
N ASP A 88 8.80 -7.47 -15.42
CA ASP A 88 9.93 -7.18 -16.28
C ASP A 88 9.96 -5.69 -16.64
N VAL A 89 10.93 -5.31 -17.48
CA VAL A 89 11.13 -3.92 -17.94
C VAL A 89 10.01 -3.40 -18.86
N GLN A 90 9.04 -4.22 -19.27
CA GLN A 90 7.93 -3.82 -20.14
C GLN A 90 6.66 -3.41 -19.40
N GLN A 91 6.49 -3.82 -18.13
CA GLN A 91 5.33 -3.45 -17.31
C GLN A 91 5.47 -2.05 -16.71
#